data_AF-R9I820-F1
#
_entry.id   AF-R9I820-F1
#
_cell.length_a   1.000
_cell.length_b   1.000
_cell.length_c   1.000
_cell.angle_alpha   90.00
_cell.angle_beta   90.00
_cell.angle_gamma   90.00
#
_symmetry.space_group_name_H-M   'P 1'
#
loop_
_entity.id
_entity.type
_entity.pdbx_description
1 polymer ?
#
loop_
_entity_poly.entity_id
_entity_poly.type
_entity_poly.pdbx_seq_one_letter_code
_entity_poly.pdbx_strand_id
1 'polypeptide(L)' 'MATVNFYLDTRRAKANNKYPIKLRIQHESKLLLSTGFDSTIEAWDGSCYNKKEPNYKYKNAALRNIFVAVEN' A
#
# COMPACT_ATOMS: atom_id res chain seq x y z
N MET A 1 -9.72 12.02 14.97
CA MET A 1 -10.15 10.82 14.22
C MET A 1 -8.97 10.34 13.40
N ALA A 2 -8.56 9.08 13.58
CA ALA A 2 -7.40 8.55 12.87
C ALA A 2 -7.74 8.33 11.39
N THR A 3 -6.82 8.65 10.50
CA THR A 3 -6.94 8.36 9.07
C THR A 3 -6.01 7.22 8.72
N VAL A 4 -6.53 6.24 8.00
CA VAL A 4 -5.79 5.08 7.50
C VAL A 4 -5.81 5.12 5.98
N ASN A 5 -4.63 5.03 5.36
CA ASN A 5 -4.55 4.89 3.91
C ASN A 5 -3.29 4.15 3.47
N PHE A 6 -3.31 3.62 2.26
CA PHE A 6 -2.10 3.07 1.65
C PHE A 6 -1.16 4.19 1.18
N TYR A 7 0.13 3.92 1.25
CA TYR A 7 1.20 4.82 0.86
C TYR A 7 2.29 4.02 0.16
N LEU A 8 2.62 4.40 -1.08
CA LEU A 8 3.76 3.85 -1.80
C LEU A 8 5.03 4.58 -1.36
N ASP A 9 5.94 3.89 -0.67
CA ASP A 9 7.14 4.50 -0.13
C ASP A 9 8.27 4.57 -1.18
N THR A 10 8.22 5.62 -2.00
CA THR A 10 9.18 5.85 -3.10
C THR A 10 10.59 6.21 -2.64
N ARG A 11 10.80 6.47 -1.35
CA ARG A 11 12.11 6.83 -0.78
C ARG A 11 13.08 5.65 -0.74
N ARG A 12 12.57 4.41 -0.83
CA ARG A 12 13.37 3.18 -0.80
C ARG A 12 12.98 2.29 -1.97
N ALA A 13 13.73 2.38 -3.06
CA ALA A 13 13.63 1.43 -4.16
C ALA A 13 14.17 0.06 -3.70
N LYS A 14 13.39 -0.99 -3.93
CA LYS A 14 13.85 -2.38 -3.90
C LYS A 14 14.37 -2.76 -5.30
N ALA A 15 14.82 -4.00 -5.45
CA ALA A 15 15.14 -4.57 -6.75
C ALA A 15 13.99 -4.36 -7.75
N ASN A 16 14.33 -4.14 -9.02
CA ASN A 16 13.39 -3.95 -10.13
C ASN A 16 12.48 -2.70 -10.02
N ASN A 17 12.97 -1.60 -9.44
CA ASN A 17 12.23 -0.33 -9.30
C ASN A 17 10.87 -0.47 -8.61
N LYS A 18 10.77 -1.45 -7.71
CA LYS A 18 9.58 -1.65 -6.89
C LYS A 18 9.71 -0.92 -5.57
N TYR A 19 8.62 -0.35 -5.12
CA TYR A 19 8.52 0.40 -3.89
C TYR A 19 7.56 -0.29 -2.94
N PRO A 20 7.89 -0.40 -1.65
CA PRO A 20 7.02 -1.05 -0.69
C PRO A 20 5.75 -0.24 -0.47
N ILE A 21 4.62 -0.92 -0.48
CA ILE A 21 3.35 -0.36 -0.02
C ILE A 21 3.33 -0.44 1.50
N LYS A 22 2.92 0.66 2.13
CA LYS A 22 2.78 0.79 3.57
C LYS A 22 1.38 1.25 3.91
N LEU A 23 0.90 0.82 5.07
CA LEU A 23 -0.29 1.38 5.68
C LEU A 23 0.14 2.59 6.51
N ARG A 24 -0.35 3.76 6.15
CA ARG A 24 -0.14 5.00 6.90
C ARG A 24 -1.32 5.22 7.81
N ILE A 25 -1.03 5.26 9.11
CA ILE A 25 -1.99 5.62 10.15
C ILE A 25 -1.59 6.99 10.67
N GLN A 26 -2.49 7.95 10.55
CA GLN A 26 -2.26 9.32 10.99
C GLN A 26 -3.34 9.70 11.99
N HIS A 27 -2.92 9.95 13.23
CA HIS A 27 -3.70 10.63 14.26
C HIS A 27 -2.93 11.89 14.66
N GLU A 28 -2.51 12.01 15.91
CA GLU A 28 -1.58 13.04 16.37
C GLU A 28 -0.14 12.80 15.88
N SER A 29 0.24 11.52 15.73
CA SER A 29 1.52 11.10 15.18
C SER A 29 1.32 10.25 13.91
N LYS A 30 2.41 10.08 13.15
CA LYS A 30 2.43 9.31 11.91
C LYS A 30 3.07 7.94 12.14
N LEU A 31 2.31 6.88 11.92
CA LEU A 31 2.79 5.51 11.91
C LEU A 31 2.75 4.94 10.48
N LEU A 32 3.78 4.18 10.12
CA LEU A 32 3.86 3.47 8.84
C LEU A 32 4.09 1.98 9.11
N LEU A 33 3.11 1.16 8.77
CA LEU A 33 3.19 -0.30 8.89
C LEU A 33 3.51 -0.90 7.51
N SER A 34 4.39 -1.90 7.46
CA SER A 34 4.67 -2.61 6.21
C SER A 34 3.56 -3.60 5.92
N THR A 35 3.04 -3.61 4.68
CA THR A 35 2.01 -4.57 4.26
C THR A 35 2.60 -5.85 3.67
N GLY A 36 3.93 -5.92 3.48
CA GLY A 36 4.60 -7.00 2.75
C GLY A 36 4.49 -6.91 1.23
N PHE A 37 3.66 -5.99 0.71
CA PHE A 37 3.44 -5.79 -0.71
C PHE A 37 4.36 -4.70 -1.29
N ASP A 38 4.60 -4.78 -2.60
CA ASP A 38 5.34 -3.78 -3.37
C ASP A 38 4.68 -3.54 -4.72
N SER A 39 4.93 -2.35 -5.27
CA SER A 39 4.45 -1.94 -6.59
C SER A 39 5.45 -1.02 -7.27
N THR A 40 5.37 -0.91 -8.58
CA THR A 40 6.04 0.17 -9.32
C THR A 40 5.19 1.44 -9.25
N ILE A 41 5.80 2.60 -9.54
CA ILE A 41 5.07 3.87 -9.64
C ILE A 41 3.98 3.79 -10.72
N GLU A 42 4.25 3.10 -11.82
CA GLU A 42 3.30 2.98 -12.92
C GLU A 42 2.09 2.10 -12.62
N ALA A 43 2.26 1.10 -11.74
CA ALA A 43 1.24 0.11 -11.45
C ALA A 43 0.38 0.46 -10.21
N TRP A 44 0.56 1.66 -9.65
CA TRP A 44 -0.08 2.10 -8.41
C TRP A 44 -0.83 3.43 -8.59
N ASP A 45 -2.13 3.42 -8.32
CA ASP A 45 -2.99 4.61 -8.48
C ASP A 45 -3.13 5.46 -7.20
N GLY A 46 -2.29 5.19 -6.19
CA GLY A 46 -2.30 5.90 -4.91
C GLY A 46 -2.97 5.11 -3.78
N SER A 47 -4.03 4.37 -4.08
CA SER A 47 -4.78 3.55 -3.11
C SER A 47 -4.79 2.05 -3.43
N CYS A 48 -4.60 1.69 -4.70
CA CYS A 48 -4.68 0.30 -5.17
C CYS A 48 -3.79 0.06 -6.39
N TYR A 49 -3.62 -1.22 -6.73
CA TYR A 49 -2.98 -1.66 -7.96
C TYR A 49 -3.89 -1.44 -9.17
N ASN A 50 -3.29 -1.00 -10.28
CA ASN A 50 -3.97 -0.82 -11.55
C ASN A 50 -3.73 -1.99 -12.51
N LYS A 51 -4.28 -1.89 -13.74
CA LYS A 51 -4.24 -2.97 -14.74
C LYS A 51 -2.82 -3.34 -15.23
N LYS A 52 -1.81 -2.50 -14.99
CA LYS A 52 -0.41 -2.81 -15.32
C LYS A 52 0.20 -3.85 -14.36
N GLU A 53 -0.37 -4.03 -13.18
CA GLU A 53 0.08 -5.06 -12.24
C GLU A 53 -0.56 -6.42 -12.59
N PRO A 54 0.25 -7.49 -12.75
CA PRO A 54 -0.28 -8.84 -12.86
C PRO A 54 -1.10 -9.21 -11.62
N ASN A 55 -2.28 -9.81 -11.85
CA ASN A 55 -3.20 -10.21 -10.78
C ASN A 55 -3.67 -9.06 -9.87
N TYR A 56 -3.74 -7.82 -10.39
CA TYR A 56 -4.13 -6.62 -9.63
C TYR A 56 -5.41 -6.80 -8.78
N LYS A 57 -6.43 -7.51 -9.30
CA LYS A 57 -7.68 -7.78 -8.56
C LYS A 57 -7.44 -8.57 -7.27
N TYR A 58 -6.65 -9.64 -7.35
CA TYR A 58 -6.33 -10.49 -6.20
C TYR A 58 -5.47 -9.72 -5.18
N LYS A 59 -4.47 -8.98 -5.65
CA LYS A 59 -3.62 -8.15 -4.78
C LYS A 59 -4.42 -7.04 -4.08
N ASN A 60 -5.36 -6.42 -4.79
CA ASN A 60 -6.26 -5.42 -4.20
C ASN A 60 -7.19 -6.04 -3.15
N ALA A 61 -7.69 -7.25 -3.37
CA ALA A 61 -8.47 -7.97 -2.35
C ALA A 61 -7.63 -8.26 -1.10
N ALA A 62 -6.37 -8.68 -1.25
CA ALA A 62 -5.47 -8.90 -0.13
C ALA A 62 -5.16 -7.61 0.65
N LEU A 63 -4.90 -6.49 -0.05
CA LEU A 63 -4.74 -5.18 0.60
C LEU A 63 -6.02 -4.76 1.35
N ARG A 64 -7.20 -4.97 0.76
CA ARG A 64 -8.47 -4.65 1.41
C ARG A 64 -8.66 -5.46 2.70
N ASN A 65 -8.27 -6.73 2.73
CA ASN A 65 -8.34 -7.53 3.95
C ASN A 65 -7.43 -6.98 5.06
N ILE A 66 -6.22 -6.52 4.72
CA ILE A 66 -5.33 -5.85 5.67
C ILE A 66 -5.98 -4.56 6.20
N PHE A 67 -6.58 -3.77 5.32
CA PHE A 67 -7.24 -2.53 5.71
C PHE A 67 -8.39 -2.77 6.70
N VAL A 68 -9.27 -3.72 6.39
CA VAL A 68 -10.40 -4.12 7.25
C VAL A 68 -9.91 -4.66 8.60
N ALA A 69 -8.81 -5.40 8.62
CA ALA A 69 -8.24 -5.93 9.86
C ALA A 69 -7.59 -4.87 10.77
N VAL A 70 -7.29 -3.67 10.24
CA VAL A 70 -6.76 -2.55 11.03
C VAL A 70 -7.87 -1.59 11.47
N GLU A 71 -8.96 -1.49 10.72
CA GLU A 71 -10.12 -0.66 11.10
C GLU A 71 -11.02 -1.31 12.17
N ASN A 72 -11.10 -2.64 12.23
CA ASN A 72 -11.89 -3.41 13.21
C ASN A 72 -11.04 -3.83 14.41
#